data_AF-A0A554VEY6-F1
#
_entry.id   AF-A0A554VEY6-F1
#
_cell.length_a   1.000
_cell.length_b   1.000
_cell.length_c   1.000
_cell.angle_alpha   90.00
_cell.angle_beta   90.00
_cell.angle_gamma   90.00
#
_symmetry.space_group_name_H-M   'P 1'
#
loop_
_entity.id
_entity.type
_entity.pdbx_description
1 polymer ?
#
loop_
_entity_poly.entity_id
_entity_poly.type
_entity_poly.pdbx_seq_one_letter_code
_entity_poly.pdbx_strand_id
1 'polypeptide(L)'
;MVSKHNKAVHALGANEEKPTTPILVTTGADDGTGRRRFVLKDVATHKKQYDDLKLPLMGRTLVLSSEHYNDLLFECLDAKKTTDHLSYDEAGMLKQRLFGFETYLYIDCPYYTLSTLKKKSFGAVIEAGDVQGSVSYFSLDMFRASGLTKNYADEPTTQNHAWLYNARHNYIVLPKKERAVGAIVSADV
;
A
#
# COMPACT_ATOMS: atom_id res chain seq x y z
N MET A 1 -0.52 -16.56 -5.68
CA MET A 1 0.29 -15.32 -5.80
C MET A 1 -0.22 -14.16 -4.94
N VAL A 2 -1.49 -14.13 -4.54
CA VAL A 2 -2.07 -12.98 -3.80
C VAL A 2 -1.48 -12.84 -2.39
N SER A 3 -1.35 -13.93 -1.62
CA SER A 3 -0.86 -13.82 -0.23
C SER A 3 0.59 -13.34 -0.07
N LYS A 4 1.47 -13.57 -1.05
CA LYS A 4 2.87 -13.07 -0.99
C LYS A 4 2.93 -11.56 -1.15
N HIS A 5 2.08 -10.97 -1.98
CA HIS A 5 2.03 -9.53 -2.18
C HIS A 5 1.32 -8.86 -1.00
N ASN A 6 0.29 -9.48 -0.42
CA ASN A 6 -0.34 -9.01 0.83
C ASN A 6 0.69 -8.88 1.96
N LYS A 7 1.51 -9.91 2.16
CA LYS A 7 2.58 -9.88 3.16
C LYS A 7 3.65 -8.82 2.86
N ALA A 8 3.97 -8.61 1.58
CA ALA A 8 4.94 -7.61 1.17
C ALA A 8 4.45 -6.17 1.41
N VAL A 9 3.23 -5.85 0.97
CA VAL A 9 2.65 -4.51 1.17
C VAL A 9 2.48 -4.23 2.67
N HIS A 10 2.09 -5.23 3.45
CA HIS A 10 2.02 -5.10 4.91
C HIS A 10 3.39 -4.82 5.55
N ALA A 11 4.44 -5.53 5.13
CA ALA A 11 5.81 -5.29 5.62
C ALA A 11 6.36 -3.91 5.26
N LEU A 12 5.90 -3.33 4.15
CA LEU A 12 6.29 -2.01 3.66
C LEU A 12 5.46 -0.87 4.26
N GLY A 13 4.42 -1.14 5.05
CA GLY A 13 3.66 -0.10 5.75
C GLY A 13 4.41 0.45 6.96
N ALA A 14 4.23 1.74 7.27
CA ALA A 14 4.75 2.33 8.51
C ALA A 14 4.14 1.60 9.73
N ASN A 15 4.92 1.35 10.79
CA ASN A 15 4.36 0.70 11.99
C ASN A 15 3.67 1.71 12.91
N GLU A 16 4.27 2.89 13.06
CA GLU A 16 3.84 3.99 13.93
C GLU A 16 4.28 5.32 13.32
N GLU A 17 3.66 6.42 13.73
CA GLU A 17 4.09 7.75 13.33
C GLU A 17 5.43 8.09 13.99
N LYS A 18 6.44 8.38 13.17
CA LYS A 18 7.73 8.90 13.63
C LYS A 18 8.18 10.00 12.68
N PRO A 19 9.13 10.88 13.08
CA PRO A 19 9.68 11.89 12.19
C PRO A 19 10.24 11.32 10.88
N THR A 20 10.72 10.07 10.89
CA THR A 20 11.25 9.38 9.71
C THR A 20 10.23 8.54 8.94
N THR A 21 9.06 8.29 9.53
CA THR A 21 7.96 7.49 8.99
C THR A 21 6.63 8.26 9.10
N PRO A 22 6.38 9.21 8.18
CA PRO A 22 5.21 10.08 8.27
C PRO A 22 3.93 9.29 7.98
N ILE A 23 3.01 9.30 8.94
CA ILE A 23 1.64 8.83 8.75
C ILE A 23 0.78 10.07 8.58
N LEU A 24 0.15 10.21 7.42
CA LEU A 24 -0.73 11.33 7.12
C LEU A 24 -2.18 10.89 7.29
N VAL A 25 -2.93 11.67 8.06
CA VAL A 25 -4.37 11.53 8.23
C VAL A 25 -5.07 12.42 7.20
N THR A 26 -6.06 11.91 6.48
CA THR A 26 -6.75 12.66 5.42
C THR A 26 -7.52 13.87 6.00
N THR A 27 -7.52 14.97 5.25
CA THR A 27 -8.14 16.24 5.69
C THR A 27 -9.31 16.70 4.82
N GLY A 28 -9.78 15.83 3.92
CA GLY A 28 -10.89 16.14 3.02
C GLY A 28 -12.24 16.28 3.72
N ALA A 29 -13.24 16.66 2.93
CA ALA A 29 -14.62 16.76 3.37
C ALA A 29 -15.19 15.39 3.75
N ASP A 30 -16.16 15.40 4.67
CA ASP A 30 -16.81 14.19 5.16
C ASP A 30 -17.61 13.53 4.05
N ASP A 31 -17.42 12.22 3.86
CA ASP A 31 -18.07 11.40 2.85
C ASP A 31 -19.54 11.08 3.18
N GLY A 32 -20.11 11.74 4.20
CA GLY A 32 -21.44 11.44 4.75
C GLY A 32 -21.52 10.14 5.57
N THR A 33 -20.45 9.35 5.61
CA THR A 33 -20.32 8.09 6.36
C THR A 33 -19.46 8.21 7.62
N GLY A 34 -19.01 9.42 7.99
CA GLY A 34 -18.07 9.68 9.10
C GLY A 34 -16.60 9.67 8.67
N ARG A 35 -16.28 9.26 7.44
CA ARG A 35 -14.91 9.23 6.90
C ARG A 35 -14.54 10.52 6.18
N ARG A 36 -13.33 11.03 6.40
CA ARG A 36 -12.76 12.15 5.62
C ARG A 36 -12.17 11.64 4.31
N ARG A 37 -12.70 12.14 3.18
CA ARG A 37 -12.23 11.77 1.84
C ARG A 37 -10.75 12.09 1.64
N PHE A 38 -10.07 11.27 0.86
CA PHE A 38 -8.70 11.56 0.43
C PHE A 38 -8.68 12.58 -0.70
N VAL A 39 -7.88 13.65 -0.55
CA VAL A 39 -7.83 14.78 -1.50
C VAL A 39 -6.44 14.92 -2.11
N LEU A 40 -6.32 15.44 -3.34
CA LEU A 40 -5.03 15.74 -4.00
C LEU A 40 -4.11 16.65 -3.16
N LYS A 41 -4.69 17.51 -2.31
CA LYS A 41 -3.96 18.35 -1.35
C LYS A 41 -3.22 17.52 -0.28
N ASP A 42 -3.77 16.38 0.12
CA ASP A 42 -3.15 15.48 1.07
C ASP A 42 -1.92 14.80 0.44
N VAL A 43 -1.98 14.45 -0.86
CA VAL A 43 -0.81 13.97 -1.63
C VAL A 43 0.31 15.03 -1.67
N ALA A 44 -0.04 16.30 -1.88
CA ALA A 44 0.93 17.39 -1.89
C ALA A 44 1.56 17.62 -0.50
N THR A 45 0.77 17.47 0.57
CA THR A 45 1.27 17.56 1.95
C THR A 45 2.22 16.40 2.26
N HIS A 46 1.87 15.20 1.82
CA HIS A 46 2.73 14.03 1.96
C HIS A 46 4.04 14.17 1.18
N LYS A 47 3.99 14.75 -0.03
CA LYS A 47 5.19 15.10 -0.80
C LYS A 47 6.11 16.01 -0.01
N LYS A 48 5.56 17.06 0.63
CA LYS A 48 6.34 17.99 1.44
C LYS A 48 7.07 17.29 2.59
N GLN A 49 6.40 16.36 3.28
CA GLN A 49 7.03 15.55 4.33
C GLN A 49 8.22 14.72 3.80
N TYR A 50 8.10 14.17 2.59
CA TYR A 50 9.20 13.45 1.94
C TYR A 50 10.34 14.38 1.48
N ASP A 51 10.01 15.60 1.07
CA ASP A 51 10.99 16.62 0.67
C ASP A 51 11.76 17.15 1.89
N ASP A 52 11.10 17.36 3.03
CA ASP A 52 11.73 17.75 4.30
C ASP A 52 12.72 16.68 4.79
N LEU A 53 12.43 15.41 4.50
CA LEU A 53 13.32 14.27 4.75
C LEU A 53 14.48 14.13 3.74
N LYS A 54 14.56 15.06 2.76
CA LYS A 54 15.60 15.12 1.72
C LYS A 54 15.71 13.82 0.92
N LEU A 55 14.58 13.19 0.63
CA LEU A 55 14.55 11.95 -0.15
C LEU A 55 14.68 12.27 -1.65
N PRO A 56 15.36 11.43 -2.45
CA PRO A 56 15.37 11.59 -3.90
C PRO A 56 13.96 11.49 -4.49
N LEU A 57 13.72 12.16 -5.61
CA LEU A 57 12.43 12.06 -6.34
C LEU A 57 12.28 10.70 -7.03
N MET A 58 13.38 10.13 -7.55
CA MET A 58 13.37 8.82 -8.20
C MET A 58 13.33 7.71 -7.15
N GLY A 59 12.33 6.82 -7.26
CA GLY A 59 12.16 5.68 -6.36
C GLY A 59 11.19 5.90 -5.21
N ARG A 60 10.46 7.02 -5.18
CA ARG A 60 9.32 7.17 -4.28
C ARG A 60 8.13 6.42 -4.87
N THR A 61 7.57 5.49 -4.11
CA THR A 61 6.45 4.66 -4.54
C THR A 61 5.27 4.85 -3.59
N LEU A 62 4.07 4.99 -4.14
CA LEU A 62 2.82 5.11 -3.40
C LEU A 62 1.86 4.00 -3.85
N VAL A 63 1.46 3.15 -2.92
CA VAL A 63 0.49 2.08 -3.14
C VAL A 63 -0.84 2.53 -2.55
N LEU A 64 -1.81 2.76 -3.42
CA LEU A 64 -3.15 3.22 -3.09
C LEU A 64 -4.07 2.04 -2.79
N SER A 65 -4.90 2.19 -1.75
CA SER A 65 -6.07 1.32 -1.53
C SER A 65 -7.17 1.64 -2.54
N SER A 66 -8.07 0.68 -2.79
CA SER A 66 -9.21 0.88 -3.70
C SER A 66 -10.11 2.03 -3.28
N GLU A 67 -10.29 2.22 -1.97
CA GLU A 67 -11.11 3.31 -1.43
C GLU A 67 -10.49 4.69 -1.68
N HIS A 68 -9.18 4.86 -1.38
CA HIS A 68 -8.50 6.13 -1.65
C HIS A 68 -8.39 6.43 -3.14
N TYR A 69 -8.33 5.40 -3.99
CA TYR A 69 -8.36 5.58 -5.44
C TYR A 69 -9.73 6.10 -5.91
N ASN A 70 -10.82 5.54 -5.38
CA ASN A 70 -12.16 5.99 -5.71
C ASN A 70 -12.39 7.44 -5.25
N ASP A 71 -11.90 7.82 -4.07
CA ASP A 71 -12.00 9.20 -3.58
C ASP A 71 -11.33 10.21 -4.53
N LEU A 72 -10.13 9.87 -5.03
CA LEU A 72 -9.43 10.71 -6.02
C LEU A 72 -10.21 10.80 -7.35
N LEU A 73 -10.87 9.71 -7.75
CA LEU A 73 -11.69 9.71 -8.97
C LEU A 73 -12.91 10.61 -8.81
N PHE A 74 -13.58 10.56 -7.65
CA PHE A 74 -14.70 11.44 -7.33
C PHE A 74 -14.28 12.91 -7.27
N GLU A 75 -13.14 13.24 -6.63
CA GLU A 75 -12.63 14.61 -6.59
C GLU A 75 -12.38 15.16 -8.02
N CYS A 76 -11.84 14.34 -8.91
CA CYS A 76 -11.61 14.75 -10.30
C CYS A 76 -12.89 14.95 -11.10
N LEU A 77 -13.89 14.09 -10.87
CA LEU A 77 -15.22 14.23 -11.47
C LEU A 77 -15.90 15.53 -11.03
N ASP A 78 -15.86 15.84 -9.73
CA ASP A 78 -16.44 17.05 -9.15
C ASP A 78 -15.71 18.32 -9.62
N ALA A 79 -14.39 18.26 -9.76
CA ALA A 79 -13.57 19.39 -10.19
C ALA A 79 -13.66 19.69 -11.71
N LYS A 80 -14.38 18.88 -12.50
CA LYS A 80 -14.47 19.00 -13.98
C LYS A 80 -13.10 19.14 -14.67
N LYS A 81 -12.05 18.56 -14.08
CA LYS A 81 -10.71 18.53 -14.68
C LYS A 81 -10.60 17.26 -15.52
N THR A 82 -9.93 17.33 -16.66
CA THR A 82 -9.69 16.18 -17.53
C THR A 82 -9.05 15.04 -16.74
N THR A 83 -9.69 13.87 -16.77
CA THR A 83 -9.26 12.61 -16.13
C THR A 83 -7.87 12.18 -16.60
N ASP A 84 -7.39 12.76 -17.69
CA ASP A 84 -6.04 12.63 -18.23
C ASP A 84 -4.95 12.75 -17.17
N HIS A 85 -5.11 13.51 -16.09
CA HIS A 85 -4.05 13.63 -15.08
C HIS A 85 -3.89 12.39 -14.18
N LEU A 86 -4.85 11.46 -14.16
CA LEU A 86 -4.90 10.34 -13.23
C LEU A 86 -5.15 8.97 -13.86
N SER A 87 -5.81 8.88 -15.02
CA SER A 87 -6.13 7.61 -15.69
C SER A 87 -5.66 7.60 -17.15
N TYR A 88 -5.13 6.47 -17.61
CA TYR A 88 -5.09 6.20 -19.06
C TYR A 88 -6.49 5.80 -19.52
N ASP A 89 -7.03 6.54 -20.48
CA ASP A 89 -8.38 6.38 -21.04
C ASP A 89 -8.62 5.01 -21.75
N GLU A 90 -7.58 4.21 -21.97
CA GLU A 90 -7.69 2.93 -22.69
C GLU A 90 -7.68 1.67 -21.81
N ALA A 91 -7.34 1.76 -20.51
CA ALA A 91 -7.18 0.55 -19.68
C ALA A 91 -7.64 0.66 -18.21
N GLY A 92 -8.17 1.81 -17.77
CA GLY A 92 -8.58 2.00 -16.37
C GLY A 92 -7.43 1.94 -15.35
N MET A 93 -6.18 2.03 -15.82
CA MET A 93 -4.99 2.05 -14.98
C MET A 93 -4.55 3.47 -14.65
N LEU A 94 -4.17 3.67 -13.38
CA LEU A 94 -3.57 4.90 -12.84
C LEU A 94 -2.37 5.36 -13.69
N LYS A 95 -2.25 6.67 -13.90
CA LYS A 95 -1.02 7.27 -14.43
C LYS A 95 0.16 6.88 -13.55
N GLN A 96 1.27 6.48 -14.19
CA GLN A 96 2.44 5.95 -13.49
C GLN A 96 3.10 6.92 -12.50
N ARG A 97 2.82 8.22 -12.57
CA ARG A 97 3.42 9.21 -11.66
C ARG A 97 2.42 10.29 -11.22
N LEU A 98 2.18 10.38 -9.91
CA LEU A 98 1.43 11.48 -9.28
C LEU A 98 2.37 12.25 -8.35
N PHE A 99 2.49 13.56 -8.56
CA PHE A 99 3.25 14.47 -7.69
C PHE A 99 4.70 14.02 -7.36
N GLY A 100 5.34 13.23 -8.24
CA GLY A 100 6.71 12.71 -8.03
C GLY A 100 6.77 11.34 -7.32
N PHE A 101 5.63 10.71 -7.06
CA PHE A 101 5.52 9.31 -6.63
C PHE A 101 5.13 8.42 -7.79
N GLU A 102 5.70 7.22 -7.86
CA GLU A 102 5.24 6.14 -8.72
C GLU A 102 4.06 5.44 -8.06
N THR A 103 2.88 5.44 -8.70
CA THR A 103 1.64 4.99 -8.07
C THR A 103 1.20 3.61 -8.52
N TYR A 104 0.79 2.78 -7.57
CA TYR A 104 0.24 1.45 -7.81
C TYR A 104 -1.09 1.29 -7.06
N LEU A 105 -1.98 0.47 -7.60
CA LEU A 105 -3.24 0.12 -6.95
C LEU A 105 -3.13 -1.27 -6.31
N TYR A 106 -3.59 -1.40 -5.08
CA TYR A 106 -3.68 -2.68 -4.41
C TYR A 106 -4.93 -2.77 -3.52
N ILE A 107 -5.61 -3.93 -3.57
CA ILE A 107 -6.88 -4.14 -2.85
C ILE A 107 -6.62 -4.43 -1.37
N ASP A 108 -5.64 -5.30 -1.07
CA ASP A 108 -5.36 -5.76 0.30
C ASP A 108 -4.26 -4.91 0.97
N CYS A 109 -4.53 -3.63 1.13
CA CYS A 109 -3.67 -2.71 1.89
C CYS A 109 -3.81 -2.91 3.42
N PRO A 110 -2.77 -2.60 4.21
CA PRO A 110 -2.78 -2.78 5.66
C PRO A 110 -3.79 -1.88 6.39
N TYR A 111 -4.27 -2.37 7.53
CA TYR A 111 -5.17 -1.63 8.42
C TYR A 111 -4.39 -0.89 9.49
N TYR A 112 -4.84 0.32 9.80
CA TYR A 112 -4.32 1.16 10.87
C TYR A 112 -5.43 1.47 11.86
N THR A 113 -5.10 1.46 13.15
CA THR A 113 -6.01 1.87 14.21
C THR A 113 -5.95 3.38 14.37
N LEU A 114 -7.04 4.08 14.08
CA LEU A 114 -7.09 5.54 14.01
C LEU A 114 -6.59 6.27 15.25
N SER A 115 -7.00 5.78 16.42
CA SER A 115 -6.69 6.43 17.71
C SER A 115 -5.19 6.46 18.03
N THR A 116 -4.43 5.51 17.50
CA THR A 116 -3.01 5.32 17.83
C THR A 116 -2.09 5.48 16.63
N LEU A 117 -2.65 5.58 15.42
CA LEU A 117 -1.93 5.55 14.14
C LEU A 117 -0.97 4.37 14.02
N LYS A 118 -1.28 3.26 14.69
CA LYS A 118 -0.48 2.04 14.64
C LYS A 118 -1.03 1.06 13.61
N LYS A 119 -0.13 0.44 12.86
CA LYS A 119 -0.47 -0.62 11.92
C LYS A 119 -0.83 -1.89 12.68
N LYS A 120 -1.98 -2.50 12.36
CA LYS A 120 -2.34 -3.81 12.92
C LYS A 120 -1.46 -4.92 12.36
N SER A 121 -1.22 -5.97 13.15
CA SER A 121 -0.45 -7.13 12.70
C SER A 121 -1.13 -7.87 11.55
N PHE A 122 -0.34 -8.48 10.67
CA PHE A 122 -0.88 -9.22 9.53
C PHE A 122 -1.77 -10.39 10.00
N GLY A 123 -3.03 -10.40 9.58
CA GLY A 123 -4.01 -11.42 9.97
C GLY A 123 -4.74 -11.14 11.30
N ALA A 124 -4.58 -9.95 11.88
CA ALA A 124 -5.42 -9.51 13.00
C ALA A 124 -6.89 -9.34 12.56
N VAL A 125 -7.81 -9.53 13.51
CA VAL A 125 -9.23 -9.26 13.30
C VAL A 125 -9.44 -7.75 13.21
N ILE A 126 -10.21 -7.33 12.21
CA ILE A 126 -10.61 -5.94 11.98
C ILE A 126 -11.69 -5.61 13.02
N GLU A 127 -11.48 -4.51 13.74
CA GLU A 127 -12.40 -3.99 14.76
C GLU A 127 -12.95 -2.63 14.31
N ALA A 128 -14.02 -2.18 14.97
CA ALA A 128 -14.56 -0.85 14.74
C ALA A 128 -13.49 0.22 15.08
N GLY A 129 -13.20 1.11 14.12
CA GLY A 129 -12.14 2.12 14.24
C GLY A 129 -10.82 1.77 13.53
N ASP A 130 -10.73 0.57 12.93
CA ASP A 130 -9.67 0.27 11.98
C ASP A 130 -10.05 0.72 10.58
N VAL A 131 -9.10 1.38 9.92
CA VAL A 131 -9.29 1.90 8.57
C VAL A 131 -8.18 1.39 7.67
N GLN A 132 -8.50 1.24 6.39
CA GLN A 132 -7.52 0.82 5.41
C GLN A 132 -6.60 1.99 5.04
N GLY A 133 -5.28 1.77 5.16
CA GLY A 133 -4.27 2.79 4.86
C GLY A 133 -3.53 2.51 3.55
N SER A 134 -3.39 3.53 2.71
CA SER A 134 -2.43 3.50 1.60
C SER A 134 -0.99 3.54 2.15
N VAL A 135 -0.05 2.94 1.43
CA VAL A 135 1.35 2.81 1.88
C VAL A 135 2.27 3.55 0.93
N SER A 136 3.21 4.31 1.46
CA SER A 136 4.27 4.95 0.68
C SER A 136 5.64 4.46 1.15
N TYR A 137 6.55 4.24 0.22
CA TYR A 137 7.91 3.81 0.54
C TYR A 137 8.93 4.29 -0.49
N PHE A 138 10.20 4.28 -0.08
CA PHE A 138 11.32 4.55 -0.98
C PHE A 138 11.97 3.23 -1.42
N SER A 139 11.89 2.90 -2.71
CA SER A 139 12.22 1.58 -3.24
C SER A 139 13.66 1.13 -2.97
N LEU A 140 14.64 2.05 -2.99
CA LEU A 140 16.06 1.73 -2.75
C LEU A 140 16.37 1.39 -1.27
N ASP A 141 15.56 1.90 -0.34
CA ASP A 141 15.70 1.59 1.09
C ASP A 141 14.96 0.29 1.45
N MET A 142 14.29 -0.36 0.49
CA MET A 142 13.56 -1.63 0.64
C MET A 142 14.32 -2.76 -0.04
N PHE A 143 14.19 -3.98 0.48
CA PHE A 143 14.75 -5.16 -0.17
C PHE A 143 13.72 -6.26 -0.38
N ARG A 144 13.92 -7.02 -1.46
CA ARG A 144 13.16 -8.21 -1.80
C ARG A 144 14.14 -9.36 -1.98
N ALA A 145 13.96 -10.40 -1.19
CA ALA A 145 14.67 -11.66 -1.35
C ALA A 145 13.67 -12.73 -1.81
N SER A 146 13.85 -13.20 -3.04
CA SER A 146 13.12 -14.34 -3.57
C SER A 146 14.00 -15.58 -3.46
N GLY A 147 13.55 -16.56 -2.69
CA GLY A 147 14.20 -17.87 -2.61
C GLY A 147 14.00 -18.68 -3.88
N LEU A 148 14.79 -19.74 -4.02
CA LEU A 148 14.59 -20.77 -5.04
C LEU A 148 13.33 -21.56 -4.73
N THR A 149 12.56 -21.86 -5.78
CA THR A 149 11.42 -22.80 -5.67
C THR A 149 11.98 -24.20 -5.61
N LYS A 150 11.77 -24.88 -4.47
CA LYS A 150 12.15 -26.28 -4.30
C LYS A 150 10.94 -27.15 -4.52
N ASN A 151 11.02 -28.03 -5.51
CA ASN A 151 9.99 -28.99 -5.83
C ASN A 151 10.33 -30.32 -5.14
N TYR A 152 9.31 -30.92 -4.55
CA TYR A 152 9.34 -32.25 -3.96
C TYR A 152 8.33 -33.09 -4.74
N ALA A 153 8.82 -34.17 -5.33
CA ALA A 153 7.99 -35.11 -6.06
C ALA A 153 8.30 -36.49 -5.50
N ASP A 154 7.28 -37.14 -4.93
CA ASP A 154 7.39 -38.50 -4.46
C ASP A 154 6.70 -39.43 -5.48
N GLU A 155 7.44 -40.45 -5.90
CA GLU A 155 6.95 -41.46 -6.84
C GLU A 155 5.85 -42.34 -6.19
N PRO A 156 4.88 -42.83 -6.96
CA PRO A 156 3.75 -43.58 -6.46
C PRO A 156 4.22 -44.90 -5.87
N THR A 157 3.80 -45.17 -4.63
CA THR A 157 4.00 -46.46 -3.99
C THR A 157 2.88 -47.43 -4.35
N THR A 158 3.16 -48.73 -4.29
CA THR A 158 2.21 -49.82 -4.57
C THR A 158 0.99 -49.86 -3.65
N GLN A 159 0.95 -49.05 -2.58
CA GLN A 159 -0.20 -48.94 -1.69
C GLN A 159 -1.11 -47.76 -2.02
N ASN A 160 -0.53 -46.60 -2.36
CA ASN A 160 -1.30 -45.36 -2.49
C ASN A 160 -1.56 -44.94 -3.95
N HIS A 161 -0.78 -45.46 -4.92
CA HIS A 161 -0.95 -45.22 -6.36
C HIS A 161 -1.14 -43.72 -6.73
N ALA A 162 -0.60 -42.80 -5.92
CA ALA A 162 -0.78 -41.37 -6.09
C ALA A 162 0.57 -40.68 -6.24
N TRP A 163 0.68 -39.78 -7.22
CA TRP A 163 1.83 -38.90 -7.38
C TRP A 163 1.69 -37.73 -6.40
N LEU A 164 2.58 -37.64 -5.43
CA LEU A 164 2.55 -36.57 -4.43
C LEU A 164 3.54 -35.49 -4.87
N TYR A 165 3.01 -34.32 -5.19
CA TYR A 165 3.80 -33.16 -5.60
C TYR A 165 3.60 -32.01 -4.62
N ASN A 166 4.71 -31.48 -4.09
CA ASN A 166 4.72 -30.32 -3.22
C ASN A 166 5.79 -29.32 -3.67
N ALA A 167 5.46 -28.04 -3.70
CA ALA A 167 6.39 -26.99 -4.07
C ALA A 167 6.51 -25.97 -2.93
N ARG A 168 7.76 -25.71 -2.51
CA ARG A 168 8.07 -24.68 -1.52
C ARG A 168 8.76 -23.51 -2.19
N HIS A 169 8.24 -22.30 -1.97
CA HIS A 169 8.86 -21.05 -2.38
C HIS A 169 8.93 -20.09 -1.19
N ASN A 170 10.13 -19.63 -0.84
CA ASN A 170 10.32 -18.64 0.22
C ASN A 170 10.41 -17.26 -0.42
N TYR A 171 9.72 -16.27 0.15
CA TYR A 171 9.71 -14.90 -0.35
C TYR A 171 9.64 -13.93 0.83
N ILE A 172 10.58 -13.00 0.90
CA ILE A 172 10.70 -12.04 2.00
C ILE A 172 10.87 -10.64 1.41
N VAL A 173 10.11 -9.69 1.95
CA VAL A 173 10.23 -8.26 1.68
C VAL A 173 10.27 -7.55 3.02
N LEU A 174 11.28 -6.72 3.22
CA LEU A 174 11.46 -5.95 4.43
C LEU A 174 12.15 -4.62 4.13
N PRO A 175 11.95 -3.60 4.97
CA PRO A 175 12.75 -2.38 4.90
C PRO A 175 14.19 -2.68 5.32
N LYS A 176 15.16 -2.25 4.51
CA LYS A 176 16.58 -2.24 4.90
C LYS A 176 16.85 -1.11 5.89
N LYS A 177 16.12 0.01 5.75
CA LYS A 177 16.17 1.16 6.62
C LYS A 177 14.76 1.64 6.91
N GLU A 178 14.44 1.90 8.18
CA GLU A 178 13.15 2.45 8.61
C GLU A 178 13.06 3.97 8.37
N ARG A 179 13.50 4.42 7.20
CA ARG A 179 13.39 5.81 6.75
C ARG A 179 12.52 5.80 5.50
N ALA A 180 11.69 6.83 5.35
CA ALA A 180 10.87 7.03 4.16
C ALA A 180 9.76 5.99 3.94
N VAL A 181 9.36 5.32 5.01
CA VAL A 181 8.18 4.45 5.03
C VAL A 181 7.03 5.27 5.58
N GLY A 182 6.05 5.60 4.75
CA GLY A 182 4.88 6.39 5.13
C GLY A 182 3.59 5.62 4.96
N ALA A 183 2.54 6.17 5.53
CA ALA A 183 1.18 5.68 5.33
C ALA A 183 0.23 6.86 5.20
N ILE A 184 -0.86 6.66 4.47
CA ILE A 184 -1.96 7.60 4.38
C ILE A 184 -3.20 6.87 4.87
N VAL A 185 -3.85 7.46 5.85
CA VAL A 185 -4.95 6.85 6.59
C VAL A 185 -6.15 7.77 6.54
N SER A 186 -7.31 7.24 6.14
CA SER A 186 -8.57 7.99 6.14
C SER A 186 -8.99 8.35 7.56
N ALA A 187 -9.17 9.63 7.90
CA ALA A 187 -9.64 10.04 9.23
C ALA A 187 -11.12 9.67 9.44
N ASP A 188 -11.50 9.43 10.69
CA ASP A 188 -12.90 9.41 11.16
C ASP A 188 -13.21 10.75 11.84
N VAL A 189 -14.47 11.18 11.79
CA VAL A 189 -14.95 12.50 12.27
C VAL A 189 -15.38 12.46 13.73
#